data_AF-A0A1V5ULY8-F1
#
_entry.id   AF-A0A1V5ULY8-F1
#
_cell.length_a   1.000
_cell.length_b   1.000
_cell.length_c   1.000
_cell.angle_alpha   90.00
_cell.angle_beta   90.00
_cell.angle_gamma   90.00
#
_symmetry.space_group_name_H-M   'P 1'
#
loop_
_entity.id
_entity.type
_entity.pdbx_description
1 polymer ?
#
loop_
_entity_poly.entity_id
_entity_poly.type
_entity_poly.pdbx_seq_one_letter_code
_entity_poly.pdbx_strand_id
1 'polypeptide(L)'
;MESTKLWNDKKTRKLIRKKKNGRLIACWVCPCCRPRVIASTITNAGDGRKTWNLRPYQGDKVGLPGARWRIRDVGEAHHNDSDASCSGSQYYAGTIDGNGKLTGLPDEFVSGYSYNGYMELQQGCVRDDGSIEWPCPNG
;
A
#
# COMPACT_ATOMS: atom_id res chain seq x y z
N MET A 1 31.57 -11.30 -1.24
CA MET A 1 30.81 -12.54 -0.97
C MET A 1 29.40 -12.14 -0.61
N GLU A 2 28.46 -12.25 -1.54
CA GLU A 2 27.05 -11.99 -1.25
C GLU A 2 26.46 -13.16 -0.46
N SER A 3 25.87 -12.88 0.70
CA SER A 3 25.27 -13.90 1.56
C SER A 3 24.04 -14.50 0.88
N THR A 4 24.06 -15.79 0.58
CA THR A 4 22.91 -16.54 0.07
C THR A 4 21.88 -16.72 1.20
N LYS A 5 20.92 -15.79 1.32
CA LYS A 5 19.82 -15.92 2.29
C LYS A 5 18.73 -16.83 1.72
N LEU A 6 18.53 -17.98 2.35
CA LEU A 6 17.44 -18.94 2.08
C LEU A 6 16.26 -18.63 3.00
N TRP A 7 15.03 -18.62 2.45
CA TRP A 7 13.82 -18.28 3.18
C TRP A 7 13.07 -19.53 3.63
N ASN A 8 12.75 -19.61 4.92
CA ASN A 8 11.93 -20.68 5.49
C ASN A 8 10.53 -20.15 5.80
N ASP A 9 9.51 -20.67 5.13
CA ASP A 9 8.13 -20.34 5.42
C ASP A 9 7.73 -20.89 6.80
N LYS A 10 7.45 -20.01 7.77
CA LYS A 10 7.21 -20.40 9.17
C LYS A 10 5.96 -21.26 9.37
N LYS A 11 5.00 -21.21 8.45
CA LYS A 11 3.70 -21.89 8.56
C LYS A 11 3.72 -23.28 7.92
N THR A 12 4.47 -23.43 6.84
CA THR A 12 4.56 -24.66 6.03
C THR A 12 5.92 -25.35 6.14
N ARG A 13 6.90 -24.71 6.79
CA ARG A 13 8.32 -25.13 6.88
C ARG A 13 8.99 -25.38 5.53
N LYS A 14 8.46 -24.79 4.45
CA LYS A 14 9.01 -24.95 3.11
C LYS A 14 10.07 -23.90 2.83
N LEU A 15 11.20 -24.34 2.30
CA LEU A 15 12.24 -23.47 1.79
C LEU A 15 11.79 -22.89 0.44
N ILE A 16 11.61 -21.58 0.38
CA ILE A 16 11.15 -20.91 -0.85
C ILE A 16 12.37 -20.56 -1.69
N ARG A 17 12.50 -21.27 -2.82
CA ARG A 17 13.55 -21.07 -3.82
C ARG A 17 12.90 -20.65 -5.14
N LYS A 18 12.67 -19.35 -5.34
CA LYS A 18 12.21 -18.84 -6.64
C LYS A 18 13.41 -18.59 -7.57
N LYS A 19 13.40 -19.22 -8.74
CA LYS A 19 14.32 -18.94 -9.86
C LYS A 19 13.59 -18.09 -10.89
N LYS A 20 14.20 -17.00 -11.37
CA LYS A 20 13.80 -16.30 -12.61
C LYS A 20 15.04 -16.19 -13.50
N ASN A 21 14.98 -16.74 -14.71
CA ASN A 21 16.06 -16.72 -15.71
C ASN A 21 17.44 -17.16 -15.19
N GLY A 22 17.51 -18.28 -14.46
CA GLY A 22 18.78 -18.82 -13.95
C GLY A 22 19.41 -18.04 -12.78
N ARG A 23 18.86 -16.88 -12.41
CA ARG A 23 19.28 -16.08 -11.25
C ARG A 23 18.38 -16.36 -10.04
N LEU A 24 19.01 -16.48 -8.87
CA LEU A 24 18.32 -16.48 -7.58
C LEU A 24 17.87 -15.05 -7.29
N ILE A 25 16.56 -14.82 -7.21
CA ILE A 25 16.05 -13.52 -6.77
C ILE A 25 15.93 -13.58 -5.25
N ALA A 26 16.78 -12.82 -4.56
CA ALA A 26 16.58 -12.51 -3.15
C ALA A 26 15.45 -11.48 -3.04
N CYS A 27 14.20 -11.94 -3.08
CA CYS A 27 13.08 -11.07 -2.70
C CYS A 27 13.12 -10.90 -1.18
N TRP A 28 13.32 -9.66 -0.73
CA TRP A 28 13.10 -9.26 0.67
C TRP A 28 11.61 -9.22 1.04
N VAL A 29 10.72 -9.42 0.06
CA VAL A 29 9.27 -9.27 0.16
C VAL A 29 8.63 -10.65 0.28
N CYS A 30 7.76 -10.83 1.27
CA CYS A 30 7.06 -12.09 1.50
C CYS A 30 6.34 -12.57 0.22
N PRO A 31 6.39 -13.86 -0.13
CA PRO A 31 5.50 -14.45 -1.16
C PRO A 31 4.01 -14.39 -0.78
N CYS A 32 3.71 -13.81 0.38
CA CYS A 32 2.40 -13.63 1.00
C CYS A 32 1.93 -12.18 1.05
N CYS A 33 2.48 -11.28 0.22
CA CYS A 33 1.98 -9.91 0.18
C CYS A 33 0.48 -9.93 -0.14
N ARG A 34 -0.32 -9.42 0.80
CA ARG A 34 -1.75 -9.19 0.62
C ARG A 34 -1.97 -7.68 0.54
N PRO A 35 -2.59 -7.16 -0.53
CA PRO A 35 -2.99 -5.76 -0.58
C PRO A 35 -3.88 -5.47 0.63
N ARG A 36 -3.69 -4.30 1.25
CA ARG A 36 -4.55 -3.88 2.37
C ARG A 36 -4.68 -2.36 2.46
N VAL A 37 -5.73 -1.91 3.13
CA VAL A 37 -5.87 -0.52 3.58
C VAL A 37 -5.09 -0.37 4.90
N ILE A 38 -4.17 0.59 4.95
CA ILE A 38 -3.40 0.95 6.16
C ILE A 38 -4.25 1.88 7.04
N ALA A 39 -4.89 2.85 6.42
CA ALA A 39 -5.74 3.84 7.08
C ALA A 39 -6.75 4.42 6.11
N SER A 40 -7.85 4.94 6.64
CA SER A 40 -8.89 5.62 5.87
C SER A 40 -9.45 6.82 6.61
N THR A 41 -10.01 7.77 5.88
CA THR A 41 -10.70 8.93 6.45
C THR A 41 -11.68 9.52 5.43
N ILE A 42 -12.58 10.39 5.88
CA ILE A 42 -13.43 11.19 4.99
C ILE A 42 -12.96 12.63 5.06
N THR A 43 -12.63 13.21 3.90
CA THR A 43 -12.23 14.61 3.78
C THR A 43 -13.30 15.44 3.09
N ASN A 44 -13.54 16.66 3.55
CA ASN A 44 -14.46 17.59 2.93
C ASN A 44 -14.09 19.04 3.30
N ALA A 45 -13.79 19.88 2.31
CA ALA A 45 -13.43 21.28 2.57
C ALA A 45 -14.63 22.18 2.89
N GLY A 46 -15.85 21.77 2.52
CA GLY A 46 -17.08 22.50 2.79
C GLY A 46 -17.52 22.46 4.27
N ASP A 47 -17.09 21.46 5.04
CA ASP A 47 -17.48 21.30 6.45
C ASP A 47 -16.29 21.39 7.44
N GLY A 48 -15.11 21.76 6.95
CA GLY A 48 -13.90 21.93 7.76
C GLY A 48 -13.05 20.66 7.92
N ARG A 49 -13.52 19.48 7.52
CA ARG A 49 -12.74 18.23 7.52
C ARG A 49 -11.80 18.11 6.32
N LYS A 50 -11.14 19.18 5.91
CA LYS A 50 -10.28 19.16 4.72
C LYS A 50 -8.96 18.43 4.92
N THR A 51 -8.45 18.39 6.15
CA THR A 51 -7.09 17.92 6.44
C THR A 51 -7.11 16.53 7.06
N TRP A 52 -6.32 15.63 6.48
CA TRP A 52 -6.00 14.33 7.04
C TRP A 52 -4.55 14.32 7.53
N ASN A 53 -4.36 14.15 8.85
CA ASN A 53 -3.03 13.98 9.45
C ASN A 53 -2.46 12.58 9.17
N LEU A 54 -1.31 12.52 8.51
CA LEU A 54 -0.63 11.30 8.09
C LEU A 54 0.63 11.00 8.91
N ARG A 55 1.07 11.92 9.79
CA ARG A 55 2.22 11.73 10.69
C ARG A 55 2.21 10.38 11.44
N PRO A 56 1.06 9.85 11.91
CA PRO A 56 1.03 8.54 12.58
C PRO A 56 1.53 7.36 11.74
N TYR A 57 1.58 7.51 10.41
CA TYR A 57 1.94 6.45 9.46
C TYR A 57 3.34 6.62 8.85
N GLN A 58 4.14 7.57 9.33
CA GLN A 58 5.49 7.83 8.82
C GLN A 58 6.60 7.04 9.53
N GLY A 59 6.24 6.23 10.53
CA GLY A 59 7.17 5.39 11.28
C GLY A 59 7.57 4.09 10.58
N ASP A 60 8.45 3.34 11.24
CA ASP A 60 8.83 1.99 10.83
C ASP A 60 7.68 1.00 11.07
N LYS A 61 7.72 -0.14 10.36
CA LYS A 61 6.78 -1.27 10.49
C LYS A 61 5.31 -0.93 10.17
N VAL A 62 5.06 0.21 9.53
CA VAL A 62 3.71 0.60 9.10
C VAL A 62 3.29 -0.23 7.89
N GLY A 63 4.18 -0.38 6.91
CA GLY A 63 3.98 -1.15 5.69
C GLY A 63 4.83 -2.41 5.61
N LEU A 64 4.57 -3.21 4.59
CA LEU A 64 5.37 -4.39 4.25
C LEU A 64 6.61 -3.95 3.47
N PRO A 65 7.84 -4.34 3.90
CA PRO A 65 9.05 -4.01 3.16
C PRO A 65 9.02 -4.43 1.69
N GLY A 66 9.41 -3.51 0.80
CA GLY A 66 9.43 -3.71 -0.64
C GLY A 66 8.06 -3.68 -1.34
N ALA A 67 6.98 -3.41 -0.60
CA ALA A 67 5.67 -3.12 -1.16
C ALA A 67 5.58 -1.66 -1.65
N ARG A 68 4.41 -1.30 -2.19
CA ARG A 68 4.08 0.06 -2.62
C ARG A 68 3.01 0.65 -1.73
N TRP A 69 2.97 1.97 -1.60
CA TRP A 69 1.89 2.66 -0.93
C TRP A 69 1.26 3.70 -1.86
N ARG A 70 -0.02 4.02 -1.64
CA ARG A 70 -0.70 5.15 -2.31
C ARG A 70 -1.79 5.76 -1.44
N ILE A 71 -2.12 7.03 -1.72
CA ILE A 71 -3.31 7.71 -1.21
C ILE A 71 -4.28 7.93 -2.36
N ARG A 72 -5.54 7.54 -2.16
CA ARG A 72 -6.60 7.77 -3.14
C ARG A 72 -7.95 7.95 -2.50
N ASP A 73 -8.86 8.58 -3.24
CA ASP A 73 -10.30 8.51 -2.97
C ASP A 73 -10.83 7.20 -3.58
N VAL A 74 -11.63 6.46 -2.83
CA VAL A 74 -12.26 5.21 -3.29
C VAL A 74 -13.70 5.41 -3.75
N GLY A 75 -14.30 6.55 -3.44
CA GLY A 75 -15.71 6.84 -3.68
C GLY A 75 -16.63 6.22 -2.63
N GLU A 76 -17.80 6.85 -2.44
CA GLU A 76 -18.79 6.49 -1.42
C GLU A 76 -19.28 5.05 -1.56
N ALA A 77 -19.53 4.60 -2.79
CA ALA A 77 -20.04 3.26 -3.05
C ALA A 77 -19.09 2.20 -2.50
N HIS A 78 -17.79 2.29 -2.81
CA HIS A 78 -16.78 1.36 -2.30
C HIS A 78 -16.58 1.48 -0.79
N HIS A 79 -16.68 2.70 -0.25
CA HIS A 79 -16.61 2.91 1.19
C HIS A 79 -17.73 2.19 1.95
N ASN A 80 -18.94 2.17 1.39
CA ASN A 80 -20.10 1.54 1.98
C ASN A 80 -20.20 0.03 1.67
N ASP A 81 -19.62 -0.40 0.56
CA ASP A 81 -19.60 -1.79 0.10
C ASP A 81 -18.26 -2.11 -0.56
N SER A 82 -17.45 -2.94 0.10
CA SER A 82 -16.12 -3.32 -0.42
C SER A 82 -16.17 -4.10 -1.73
N ASP A 83 -17.31 -4.70 -2.08
CA ASP A 83 -17.51 -5.40 -3.35
C ASP A 83 -17.85 -4.43 -4.50
N ALA A 84 -18.25 -3.19 -4.18
CA ALA A 84 -18.49 -2.17 -5.17
C ALA A 84 -17.17 -1.69 -5.81
N SER A 85 -17.25 -1.23 -7.06
CA SER A 85 -16.09 -0.67 -7.75
C SER A 85 -15.69 0.67 -7.15
N CYS A 86 -14.39 0.93 -7.07
CA CYS A 86 -13.92 2.26 -6.70
C CYS A 86 -13.96 3.21 -7.88
N SER A 87 -14.17 4.49 -7.58
CA SER A 87 -14.38 5.52 -8.61
C SER A 87 -13.58 6.81 -8.39
N GLY A 88 -12.81 6.92 -7.29
CA GLY A 88 -12.08 8.14 -6.95
C GLY A 88 -10.66 8.22 -7.51
N SER A 89 -10.06 9.41 -7.37
CA SER A 89 -8.74 9.77 -7.89
C SER A 89 -7.60 9.32 -6.98
N GLN A 90 -6.43 9.04 -7.57
CA GLN A 90 -5.17 8.84 -6.86
C GLN A 90 -4.43 10.17 -6.69
N TYR A 91 -3.89 10.43 -5.48
CA TYR A 91 -3.22 11.70 -5.16
C TYR A 91 -1.71 11.53 -4.92
N TYR A 92 -1.30 10.48 -4.21
CA TYR A 92 0.10 10.25 -3.85
C TYR A 92 0.44 8.77 -3.96
N ALA A 93 1.70 8.45 -4.25
CA ALA A 93 2.21 7.08 -4.22
C ALA A 93 3.71 7.06 -3.95
N GLY A 94 4.21 5.93 -3.42
CA GLY A 94 5.62 5.75 -3.12
C GLY A 94 6.01 4.30 -2.84
N THR A 95 7.26 4.11 -2.42
CA THR A 95 7.80 2.80 -2.00
C THR A 95 7.75 2.65 -0.48
N ILE A 96 7.69 1.39 -0.04
CA ILE A 96 7.89 1.03 1.36
C ILE A 96 9.30 0.44 1.51
N ASP A 97 10.12 1.05 2.36
CA ASP A 97 11.53 0.66 2.51
C ASP A 97 11.73 -0.65 3.31
N GLY A 98 13.00 -1.03 3.52
CA GLY A 98 13.38 -2.25 4.24
C GLY A 98 12.86 -2.34 5.68
N ASN A 99 12.54 -1.21 6.32
CA ASN A 99 12.03 -1.14 7.69
C ASN A 99 10.49 -1.11 7.73
N GLY A 100 9.83 -1.07 6.57
CA GLY A 100 8.38 -0.93 6.50
C GLY A 100 7.91 0.53 6.57
N LYS A 101 8.80 1.50 6.35
CA LYS A 101 8.44 2.92 6.34
C LYS A 101 7.93 3.36 4.97
N LEU A 102 6.87 4.15 4.96
CA LEU A 102 6.26 4.72 3.75
C LEU A 102 7.11 5.92 3.30
N THR A 103 8.03 5.68 2.39
CA THR A 103 8.98 6.71 1.96
C THR A 103 8.27 7.83 1.21
N GLY A 104 8.55 9.08 1.59
CA GLY A 104 7.95 10.27 0.96
C GLY A 104 6.48 10.50 1.29
N LEU A 105 5.90 9.80 2.29
CA LEU A 105 4.55 10.09 2.75
C LEU A 105 4.50 11.52 3.33
N PRO A 106 3.64 12.43 2.82
CA PRO A 106 3.52 13.78 3.37
C PRO A 106 2.99 13.75 4.80
N ASP A 107 3.21 14.85 5.54
CA ASP A 107 2.71 14.99 6.92
C ASP A 107 1.17 15.04 6.98
N GLU A 108 0.56 15.57 5.92
CA GLU A 108 -0.88 15.71 5.80
C GLU A 108 -1.33 15.63 4.33
N PHE A 109 -2.58 15.26 4.15
CA PHE A 109 -3.32 15.43 2.91
C PHE A 109 -4.38 16.51 3.14
N VAL A 110 -4.46 17.50 2.24
CA VAL A 110 -5.47 18.57 2.32
C VAL A 110 -6.35 18.50 1.08
N SER A 111 -7.64 18.22 1.26
CA SER A 111 -8.60 18.22 0.17
C SER A 111 -8.94 19.64 -0.27
N GLY A 112 -9.05 19.84 -1.58
CA GLY A 112 -9.50 21.10 -2.19
C GLY A 112 -10.98 21.12 -2.55
N TYR A 113 -11.69 20.01 -2.40
CA TYR A 113 -13.08 19.83 -2.84
C TYR A 113 -14.07 19.91 -1.67
N SER A 114 -15.30 20.35 -1.97
CA SER A 114 -16.40 20.55 -1.00
C SER A 114 -17.39 19.39 -0.91
N TYR A 115 -17.01 18.21 -1.40
CA TYR A 115 -17.77 16.95 -1.24
C TYR A 115 -17.00 15.98 -0.34
N ASN A 116 -17.65 14.90 0.09
CA ASN A 116 -16.99 13.84 0.86
C ASN A 116 -16.04 13.04 -0.04
N GLY A 117 -14.74 13.21 0.14
CA GLY A 117 -13.73 12.32 -0.43
C GLY A 117 -13.45 11.18 0.53
N TYR A 118 -13.66 9.94 0.09
CA TYR A 118 -13.53 8.73 0.89
C TYR A 118 -12.10 8.21 0.73
N MET A 119 -11.20 8.79 1.52
CA MET A 119 -9.76 8.64 1.37
C MET A 119 -9.24 7.36 1.99
N GLU A 120 -8.30 6.72 1.30
CA GLU A 120 -7.55 5.57 1.80
C GLU A 120 -6.06 5.69 1.52
N LEU A 121 -5.28 5.29 2.52
CA LEU A 121 -3.85 5.01 2.43
C LEU A 121 -3.72 3.50 2.26
N GLN A 122 -3.35 3.06 1.08
CA GLN A 122 -3.33 1.66 0.69
C GLN A 122 -1.90 1.15 0.57
N GLN A 123 -1.71 -0.14 0.86
CA GLN A 123 -0.53 -0.92 0.52
C GLN A 123 -0.83 -1.84 -0.66
N GLY A 124 0.00 -1.74 -1.69
CA GLY A 124 -0.05 -2.55 -2.90
C GLY A 124 1.10 -3.54 -2.97
N CYS A 125 0.82 -4.70 -3.54
CA CYS A 125 1.73 -5.81 -3.66
C CYS A 125 2.32 -5.90 -5.06
N VAL A 126 3.64 -5.81 -5.15
CA VAL A 126 4.36 -5.98 -6.43
C VAL A 126 4.32 -7.47 -6.81
N ARG A 127 3.72 -7.79 -7.96
CA ARG A 127 3.64 -9.14 -8.52
C ARG A 127 4.89 -9.48 -9.34
N ASP A 128 5.02 -10.75 -9.74
CA ASP A 128 6.22 -11.28 -10.43
C ASP A 128 6.47 -10.65 -11.82
N ASP A 129 5.42 -10.11 -12.43
CA ASP A 129 5.41 -9.38 -13.72
C ASP A 129 5.70 -7.88 -13.55
N GLY A 130 5.85 -7.40 -12.31
CA GLY A 130 6.08 -6.00 -11.98
C GLY A 130 4.79 -5.16 -11.82
N SER A 131 3.62 -5.74 -12.07
CA SER A 131 2.35 -5.09 -11.77
C SER A 131 2.17 -4.92 -10.26
N ILE A 132 1.33 -3.97 -9.85
CA ILE A 132 1.01 -3.76 -8.45
C ILE A 132 -0.45 -4.12 -8.26
N GLU A 133 -0.70 -5.10 -7.40
CA GLU A 133 -2.04 -5.42 -6.97
C GLU A 133 -2.41 -4.54 -5.77
N TRP A 134 -3.54 -3.85 -5.87
CA TRP A 134 -4.05 -2.95 -4.85
C TRP A 134 -5.33 -3.50 -4.22
N PRO A 135 -5.70 -3.06 -3.00
CA PRO A 135 -7.00 -3.39 -2.40
C PRO A 135 -8.14 -2.97 -3.32
N CYS A 136 -7.98 -1.81 -3.94
CA CYS A 136 -8.83 -1.38 -5.01
C CYS A 136 -8.11 -1.51 -6.36
N PRO A 137 -8.49 -2.47 -7.23
CA PRO A 137 -7.75 -2.75 -8.46
C PRO A 137 -7.89 -1.65 -9.53
N ASN A 138 -8.98 -0.88 -9.51
CA ASN A 138 -9.28 0.14 -10.52
C ASN A 138 -9.13 1.55 -9.94
N GLY A 139 -8.24 2.34 -10.55
CA GLY A 139 -7.98 3.74 -10.19
C GLY A 139 -6.57 4.16 -10.58
#